data_AF-A0A7J2HM05-F1
#
_entry.id   AF-A0A7J2HM05-F1
#
_cell.length_a   1.000
_cell.length_b   1.000
_cell.length_c   1.000
_cell.angle_alpha   90.00
_cell.angle_beta   90.00
_cell.angle_gamma   90.00
#
_symmetry.space_group_name_H-M   'P 1'
#
loop_
_entity.id
_entity.type
_entity.pdbx_description
1 polymer ?
#
loop_
_entity_poly.entity_id
_entity_poly.type
_entity_poly.pdbx_seq_one_letter_code
_entity_poly.pdbx_strand_id
1 'polypeptide(L)'
;MAGGYGRGNRHRWWYRATGLPGWMRDDYSPVGHPLTGYPPVSYPKPSAEEELRLLEEERNMLENELREIEKRIEEVKKELKEVK
;
A
#
# COMPACT_ATOMS: atom_id res chain seq x y z
N MET A 1 -35.74 -33.06 -10.70
CA MET A 1 -34.35 -33.55 -10.82
C MET A 1 -33.51 -32.43 -11.44
N ALA A 2 -32.61 -31.82 -10.67
CA ALA A 2 -31.65 -30.85 -11.19
C ALA A 2 -30.32 -31.12 -10.46
N GLY A 3 -29.39 -31.73 -11.18
CA GLY A 3 -28.13 -32.23 -10.65
C GLY A 3 -27.26 -31.10 -10.11
N GLY A 4 -26.90 -31.20 -8.83
CA GLY A 4 -25.84 -30.40 -8.23
C GLY A 4 -24.52 -30.77 -8.88
N TYR A 5 -24.06 -29.97 -9.84
CA TYR A 5 -22.71 -30.05 -10.35
C TYR A 5 -21.75 -29.57 -9.26
N GLY A 6 -21.25 -30.54 -8.51
CA GLY A 6 -20.31 -30.36 -7.42
C GLY A 6 -19.10 -29.51 -7.82
N ARG A 7 -18.62 -28.75 -6.83
CA ARG A 7 -17.43 -27.87 -6.83
C ARG A 7 -16.09 -28.61 -7.10
N GLY A 8 -16.09 -29.74 -7.82
CA GLY A 8 -14.96 -30.67 -7.89
C GLY A 8 -14.17 -30.71 -9.20
N ASN A 9 -14.77 -30.31 -10.35
CA ASN A 9 -14.17 -30.64 -11.65
C ASN A 9 -13.51 -29.48 -12.40
N ARG A 10 -13.76 -28.21 -12.03
CA ARG A 10 -13.10 -27.05 -12.66
C ARG A 10 -11.75 -26.71 -12.03
N HIS A 11 -11.57 -26.98 -10.73
CA HIS A 11 -10.32 -26.68 -10.01
C HIS A 11 -9.18 -27.67 -10.31
N ARG A 12 -9.49 -28.88 -10.79
CA ARG A 12 -8.48 -29.91 -11.09
C ARG A 12 -7.62 -29.59 -12.32
N TRP A 13 -8.19 -28.93 -13.33
CA TRP A 13 -7.42 -28.48 -14.50
C TRP A 13 -6.37 -27.43 -14.10
N TRP A 14 -6.75 -26.53 -13.20
CA TRP A 14 -5.84 -25.52 -12.66
C TRP A 14 -4.69 -26.11 -11.87
N TYR A 15 -4.92 -27.17 -11.08
CA TYR A 15 -3.82 -27.88 -10.40
C TYR A 15 -2.77 -28.42 -11.39
N ARG A 16 -3.20 -28.92 -12.54
CA ARG A 16 -2.26 -29.39 -13.58
C ARG A 16 -1.52 -28.25 -14.28
N ALA A 17 -2.11 -27.07 -14.37
CA ALA A 17 -1.52 -25.91 -15.02
C ALA A 17 -0.57 -25.12 -14.10
N THR A 18 -0.88 -25.02 -12.80
CA THR A 18 -0.16 -24.15 -11.86
C THR A 18 0.41 -24.89 -10.64
N GLY A 19 0.13 -26.19 -10.48
CA GLY A 19 0.57 -26.98 -9.33
C GLY A 19 -0.18 -26.71 -8.02
N LEU A 20 -1.17 -25.80 -8.03
CA LEU A 20 -1.84 -25.33 -6.81
C LEU A 20 -3.30 -25.81 -6.74
N PRO A 21 -3.73 -26.42 -5.62
CA PRO A 21 -5.12 -26.84 -5.44
C PRO A 21 -6.03 -25.63 -5.23
N GLY A 22 -7.31 -25.75 -5.62
CA GLY A 22 -8.26 -24.62 -5.66
C GLY A 22 -8.37 -23.82 -4.36
N TRP A 23 -8.27 -24.49 -3.20
CA TRP A 23 -8.33 -23.85 -1.88
C TRP A 23 -7.14 -22.92 -1.59
N MET A 24 -5.98 -23.17 -2.21
CA MET A 24 -4.78 -22.36 -2.02
C MET A 24 -4.75 -21.14 -2.96
N ARG A 25 -5.66 -21.09 -3.94
CA ARG A 25 -5.76 -19.96 -4.89
C ARG A 25 -6.72 -18.87 -4.41
N ASP A 26 -7.72 -19.22 -3.59
CA ASP A 26 -8.71 -18.25 -3.10
C ASP A 26 -8.19 -17.41 -1.91
N ASP A 27 -6.98 -17.67 -1.39
CA ASP A 27 -6.50 -17.08 -0.12
C ASP A 27 -5.12 -16.39 -0.20
N TYR A 28 -4.67 -15.97 -1.40
CA TYR A 28 -3.42 -15.21 -1.51
C TYR A 28 -3.52 -14.06 -2.52
N SER A 29 -4.34 -13.06 -2.20
CA SER A 29 -4.16 -11.72 -2.74
C SER A 29 -4.22 -10.71 -1.61
N PRO A 30 -3.07 -10.16 -1.15
CA PRO A 30 -3.06 -9.14 -0.11
C PRO A 30 -3.62 -7.78 -0.56
N VAL A 31 -4.07 -7.62 -1.83
CA VAL A 31 -4.43 -6.30 -2.38
C VAL A 31 -5.69 -6.29 -3.25
N GLY A 32 -6.45 -7.39 -3.38
CA GLY A 32 -7.46 -7.44 -4.46
C GLY A 32 -8.71 -8.28 -4.28
N HIS A 33 -8.88 -8.99 -3.17
CA HIS A 33 -10.15 -9.65 -2.88
C HIS A 33 -10.83 -8.94 -1.71
N PRO A 34 -12.13 -8.57 -1.83
CA PRO A 34 -12.86 -8.15 -0.65
C PRO A 34 -12.80 -9.32 0.33
N LEU A 35 -12.20 -9.09 1.50
CA LEU A 35 -12.20 -10.02 2.61
C LEU A 35 -13.68 -10.23 2.96
N THR A 36 -14.32 -11.25 2.38
CA THR A 36 -15.75 -11.50 2.52
C THR A 36 -16.03 -11.81 3.98
N GLY A 37 -16.44 -10.81 4.75
CA GLY A 37 -16.72 -10.94 6.18
C GLY A 37 -16.26 -9.78 7.05
N TYR A 38 -15.37 -8.89 6.57
CA TYR A 38 -15.06 -7.65 7.28
C TYR A 38 -15.90 -6.50 6.73
N PRO A 39 -16.61 -5.73 7.57
CA PRO A 39 -17.22 -4.49 7.12
C PRO A 39 -16.12 -3.58 6.58
N PRO A 40 -16.35 -2.86 5.46
CA PRO A 40 -15.40 -1.86 5.00
C PRO A 40 -15.16 -0.88 6.16
N VAL A 41 -13.91 -0.81 6.63
CA VAL A 41 -13.52 0.17 7.65
C VAL A 41 -13.63 1.53 6.98
N SER A 42 -14.75 2.22 7.22
CA SER A 42 -14.95 3.59 6.77
C SER A 42 -14.29 4.51 7.78
N TYR A 43 -13.12 5.05 7.44
CA TYR A 43 -12.52 6.13 8.22
C TYR A 43 -13.34 7.40 8.02
N PRO A 44 -13.71 8.13 9.09
CA PRO A 44 -14.34 9.43 8.95
C PRO A 44 -13.39 10.36 8.20
N LYS A 45 -13.88 11.02 7.14
CA LYS A 45 -13.11 12.06 6.45
C LYS A 45 -12.96 13.26 7.40
N PRO A 46 -11.76 13.85 7.55
CA PRO A 46 -11.59 15.06 8.36
C PRO A 46 -12.46 16.19 7.82
N SER A 47 -12.83 17.13 8.71
CA SER A 47 -13.48 18.37 8.28
C SER A 47 -12.50 19.24 7.47
N ALA A 48 -13.01 20.15 6.64
CA ALA A 48 -12.16 21.01 5.81
C ALA A 48 -11.19 21.88 6.64
N GLU A 49 -11.61 22.31 7.84
CA GLU A 49 -10.78 23.09 8.77
C GLU A 49 -9.65 22.24 9.36
N GLU A 50 -9.95 21.00 9.75
CA GLU A 50 -8.94 20.06 10.25
C GLU A 50 -7.96 19.66 9.15
N GLU A 51 -8.45 19.39 7.93
CA GLU A 51 -7.61 19.10 6.77
C GLU A 51 -6.64 20.25 6.49
N LEU A 52 -7.11 21.51 6.51
CA LEU A 52 -6.25 22.67 6.32
C LEU A 52 -5.18 22.79 7.41
N ARG A 53 -5.55 22.60 8.68
CA ARG A 53 -4.58 22.64 9.79
C ARG A 53 -3.50 21.56 9.64
N LEU A 54 -3.89 20.34 9.30
CA LEU A 54 -2.95 19.23 9.09
C LEU A 54 -2.00 19.51 7.93
N LEU A 55 -2.52 20.05 6.82
CA LEU A 55 -1.69 20.41 5.65
C LEU A 55 -0.72 21.55 5.95
N GLU A 56 -1.11 22.54 6.75
CA GLU A 56 -0.21 23.61 7.19
C GLU A 56 0.90 23.10 8.12
N GLU A 57 0.57 22.20 9.04
CA GLU A 57 1.54 21.51 9.89
C GLU A 57 2.53 20.68 9.04
N GLU A 58 2.03 19.88 8.10
CA GLU A 58 2.83 19.07 7.18
C GLU A 58 3.77 19.95 6.34
N ARG A 59 3.27 21.05 5.76
CA ARG A 59 4.09 22.02 5.03
C ARG A 59 5.24 22.54 5.89
N ASN A 60 4.95 22.96 7.12
CA ASN A 60 5.96 23.53 8.00
C ASN A 60 7.04 22.50 8.39
N MET A 61 6.67 21.22 8.58
CA MET A 61 7.65 20.15 8.81
C MET A 61 8.56 19.95 7.60
N LEU A 62 7.97 19.85 6.40
CA LEU A 62 8.72 19.67 5.16
C LEU A 62 9.65 20.85 4.86
N GLU A 63 9.22 22.08 5.15
CA GLU A 63 10.10 23.26 5.01
C GLU A 63 11.32 23.20 5.94
N ASN A 64 11.16 22.69 7.16
CA ASN A 64 12.28 22.52 8.09
C ASN A 64 13.24 21.43 7.61
N GLU A 65 12.71 20.28 7.17
CA GLU A 65 13.51 19.20 6.59
C GLU A 65 14.31 19.67 5.37
N LEU A 66 13.68 20.45 4.48
CA LEU A 66 14.36 21.03 3.32
C LEU A 66 15.52 21.92 3.73
N ARG A 67 15.35 22.78 4.73
CA ARG A 67 16.43 23.64 5.24
C ARG A 67 17.60 22.84 5.80
N GLU A 68 17.34 21.74 6.48
CA GLU A 68 18.40 20.86 7.00
C GLU A 68 19.16 20.17 5.87
N ILE A 69 18.44 19.68 4.86
CA ILE A 69 19.04 19.07 3.67
C ILE A 69 19.91 20.09 2.93
N GLU A 70 19.43 21.32 2.75
CA GLU A 70 20.21 22.40 2.11
C GLU A 70 21.51 22.69 2.86
N LYS A 71 21.46 22.81 4.20
CA LYS A 71 22.67 22.96 5.03
C LYS A 71 23.65 21.81 4.82
N ARG A 72 23.16 20.58 4.82
CA ARG A 72 24.02 19.40 4.62
C ARG A 72 24.66 19.38 3.24
N ILE A 73 23.91 19.80 2.21
CA ILE A 73 24.44 19.95 0.85
C ILE A 73 25.57 20.99 0.83
N GLU A 74 25.42 22.12 1.52
CA GLU A 74 26.47 23.14 1.60
C GLU A 74 27.73 22.65 2.30
N GLU A 75 27.60 21.93 3.41
CA GLU A 75 28.71 21.31 4.12
C GLU A 75 29.47 20.34 3.22
N VAL A 76 28.76 19.41 2.57
CA VAL A 76 29.37 18.43 1.66
C VAL A 76 30.04 19.12 0.46
N LYS A 77 29.44 20.19 -0.06
CA LYS A 77 30.07 20.99 -1.13
C LYS A 77 31.37 21.66 -0.69
N LYS A 78 31.48 22.08 0.58
CA LYS A 78 32.72 22.65 1.13
C LYS A 78 33.79 21.56 1.29
N GLU A 79 33.43 20.41 1.88
CA GLU A 79 34.32 19.25 2.01
C GLU A 79 34.90 18.83 0.64
N LEU A 80 34.06 18.74 -0.40
CA LEU A 80 34.51 18.39 -1.76
C LEU A 80 35.43 19.42 -2.41
N LYS A 81 35.36 20.70 -2.00
CA LYS A 81 36.27 21.75 -2.49
C LYS A 81 37.61 21.74 -1.77
N GLU A 82 37.63 21.38 -0.49
CA GLU A 82 38.87 21.31 0.31
C GLU A 82 39.69 20.05 0.03
N VAL A 83 39.04 18.98 -0.46
CA VAL A 83 39.70 17.73 -0.88
C VAL A 83 40.30 17.83 -2.30
N LYS A 84 39.97 18.87 -3.08
CA LYS A 84 40.52 19.12 -4.42
C LYS A 84 41.67 20.11 -4.40
#